data_AF-A0A1Q3DVS4-F1
#
_entry.id   AF-A0A1Q3DVS4-F1
#
_cell.length_a   1.000
_cell.length_b   1.000
_cell.length_c   1.000
_cell.angle_alpha   90.00
_cell.angle_beta   90.00
_cell.angle_gamma   90.00
#
_symmetry.space_group_name_H-M   'P 1'
#
loop_
_entity.id
_entity.type
_entity.pdbx_description
1 polymer ?
#
loop_
_entity_poly.entity_id
_entity_poly.type
_entity_poly.pdbx_seq_one_letter_code
_entity_poly.pdbx_strand_id
1 'polypeptide(L)'
;MWNTAIHLVEENSYGDDSAKRIELLRDMMLHYPDQRIAAIKELIFRLILSGRHREALDELELYLPSFPYQDSPVLHIYAGLLCFYLSQEHSNFEASTTFQPSLVREAMAHLERAQVLDPGNIVAVSFLHKIAIRTLESNIQATQLEDSDDEPMVQDDSPPMPKRLRQTKSSP
;
A
#
# COMPACT_ATOMS: atom_id res chain seq x y z
N MET A 1 -15.50 -31.28 1.38
CA MET A 1 -14.58 -32.25 0.73
C MET A 1 -13.42 -31.60 -0.01
N TRP A 2 -13.39 -30.27 -0.21
CA TRP A 2 -12.22 -29.62 -0.77
C TRP A 2 -11.22 -29.12 0.26
N ASN A 3 -11.69 -28.66 1.43
CA ASN A 3 -10.80 -28.41 2.58
C ASN A 3 -9.94 -29.65 2.86
N THR A 4 -10.52 -30.84 2.74
CA THR A 4 -9.79 -32.11 2.85
C THR A 4 -8.81 -32.32 1.69
N ALA A 5 -9.12 -31.91 0.46
CA ALA A 5 -8.18 -31.96 -0.65
C ALA A 5 -6.98 -31.00 -0.45
N ILE A 6 -7.23 -29.79 0.08
CA ILE A 6 -6.19 -28.85 0.46
C ILE A 6 -5.34 -29.39 1.61
N HIS A 7 -5.97 -29.96 2.64
CA HIS A 7 -5.25 -30.60 3.74
C HIS A 7 -4.45 -31.83 3.29
N LEU A 8 -4.93 -32.59 2.31
CA LEU A 8 -4.16 -33.72 1.75
C LEU A 8 -2.94 -33.23 0.94
N VAL A 9 -3.03 -32.09 0.26
CA VAL A 9 -1.88 -31.42 -0.36
C VAL A 9 -0.95 -30.81 0.71
N GLU A 10 -1.47 -30.52 1.90
CA GLU A 10 -0.70 -30.05 3.05
C GLU A 10 0.11 -31.17 3.72
N GLU A 11 -0.50 -32.33 3.91
CA GLU A 11 0.10 -33.48 4.59
C GLU A 11 1.17 -34.19 3.74
N ASN A 12 1.06 -34.12 2.40
CA ASN A 12 1.99 -34.77 1.48
C ASN A 12 3.21 -33.91 1.06
N SER A 13 3.36 -32.67 1.55
CA SER A 13 4.37 -31.75 1.03
C SER A 13 5.47 -31.37 2.02
N TYR A 14 6.69 -31.81 1.74
CA TYR A 14 7.92 -31.32 2.34
C TYR A 14 8.54 -30.23 1.43
N GLY A 15 7.86 -29.10 1.21
CA GLY A 15 8.36 -28.00 0.37
C GLY A 15 7.36 -26.90 0.03
N ASP A 16 7.81 -25.90 -0.75
CA ASP A 16 7.06 -24.73 -1.24
C ASP A 16 5.97 -25.11 -2.27
N ASP A 17 4.98 -25.89 -1.84
CA ASP A 17 3.80 -26.26 -2.64
C ASP A 17 2.73 -25.16 -2.67
N SER A 18 3.09 -23.94 -2.27
CA SER A 18 2.16 -22.80 -2.31
C SER A 18 1.59 -22.59 -3.71
N ALA A 19 2.41 -22.76 -4.76
CA ALA A 19 1.99 -22.63 -6.16
C ALA A 19 0.92 -23.67 -6.56
N LYS A 20 1.14 -24.96 -6.26
CA LYS A 20 0.16 -26.02 -6.60
C LYS A 20 -1.15 -25.85 -5.84
N ARG A 21 -1.10 -25.32 -4.62
CA ARG A 21 -2.29 -25.01 -3.82
C ARG A 21 -3.08 -23.84 -4.41
N ILE A 22 -2.39 -22.80 -4.86
CA ILE A 22 -2.99 -21.66 -5.56
C ILE A 22 -3.68 -22.13 -6.85
N GLU A 23 -3.03 -22.99 -7.64
CA GLU A 23 -3.60 -23.59 -8.85
C GLU A 23 -4.85 -24.43 -8.54
N LEU A 24 -4.77 -25.31 -7.53
CA LEU A 24 -5.92 -26.11 -7.10
C LEU A 24 -7.10 -25.21 -6.67
N LEU A 25 -6.83 -24.13 -5.92
CA LEU A 25 -7.85 -23.16 -5.50
C LEU A 25 -8.49 -22.44 -6.68
N ARG A 26 -7.71 -22.06 -7.71
CA ARG A 26 -8.23 -21.45 -8.94
C ARG A 26 -9.14 -22.42 -9.71
N ASP A 27 -8.70 -23.66 -9.89
CA ASP A 27 -9.52 -24.72 -10.53
C ASP A 27 -10.81 -24.96 -9.77
N MET A 28 -10.72 -24.95 -8.44
CA MET A 28 -11.85 -25.11 -7.56
C MET A 28 -12.89 -24.00 -7.65
N MET A 29 -12.46 -22.74 -7.81
CA MET A 29 -13.36 -21.60 -8.00
C MET A 29 -14.18 -21.71 -9.29
N LEU A 30 -13.63 -22.39 -10.31
CA LEU A 30 -14.31 -22.66 -11.58
C LEU A 30 -15.39 -23.75 -11.43
N HIS A 31 -15.07 -24.84 -10.72
CA HIS A 31 -15.94 -26.01 -10.64
C HIS A 31 -17.01 -25.94 -9.54
N TYR A 32 -16.81 -25.12 -8.50
CA TYR A 32 -17.72 -25.03 -7.34
C TYR A 32 -18.14 -23.59 -7.04
N PRO A 33 -19.12 -23.03 -7.78
CA PRO A 33 -19.53 -21.63 -7.63
C PRO A 33 -20.07 -21.32 -6.23
N ASP A 34 -20.77 -22.27 -5.59
CA ASP A 34 -21.37 -22.10 -4.25
C ASP A 34 -20.33 -21.90 -3.14
N GLN A 35 -19.09 -22.35 -3.38
CA GLN A 35 -18.00 -22.30 -2.41
C GLN A 35 -16.92 -21.30 -2.82
N ARG A 36 -17.17 -20.51 -3.88
CA ARG A 36 -16.21 -19.55 -4.45
C ARG A 36 -15.79 -18.48 -3.43
N ILE A 37 -16.69 -18.03 -2.54
CA ILE A 37 -16.35 -17.07 -1.46
C ILE A 37 -15.37 -17.67 -0.44
N ALA A 38 -15.47 -18.96 -0.15
CA ALA A 38 -14.54 -19.61 0.78
C ALA A 38 -13.19 -19.87 0.10
N ALA A 39 -13.22 -20.34 -1.16
CA ALA A 39 -12.03 -20.57 -1.96
C ALA A 39 -11.24 -19.29 -2.22
N ILE A 40 -11.90 -18.16 -2.53
CA ILE A 40 -11.22 -16.87 -2.71
C ILE A 40 -10.58 -16.39 -1.40
N LYS A 41 -11.25 -16.51 -0.25
CA LYS A 41 -10.66 -16.12 1.04
C LYS A 41 -9.37 -16.90 1.32
N GLU A 42 -9.39 -18.20 1.07
CA GLU A 42 -8.22 -19.06 1.23
C GLU A 42 -7.12 -18.71 0.21
N LEU A 43 -7.48 -18.47 -1.05
CA LEU A 43 -6.55 -18.05 -2.10
C LEU A 43 -5.79 -16.77 -1.72
N ILE A 44 -6.52 -15.74 -1.29
CA ILE A 44 -5.95 -14.48 -0.83
C ILE A 44 -5.03 -14.69 0.37
N PHE A 45 -5.47 -15.48 1.34
CA PHE A 45 -4.66 -15.78 2.52
C PHE A 45 -3.33 -16.47 2.14
N ARG A 46 -3.36 -17.43 1.22
CA ARG A 46 -2.15 -18.11 0.72
C ARG A 46 -1.24 -17.17 -0.06
N LEU A 47 -1.79 -16.31 -0.91
CA LEU A 47 -1.02 -15.29 -1.62
C LEU A 47 -0.30 -14.35 -0.65
N ILE A 48 -0.99 -13.89 0.40
CA ILE A 48 -0.42 -13.06 1.47
C ILE A 48 0.73 -13.80 2.18
N LEU A 49 0.52 -15.05 2.59
CA LEU A 49 1.57 -15.84 3.28
C LEU A 49 2.80 -16.09 2.40
N SER A 50 2.62 -16.15 1.08
CA SER A 50 3.72 -16.28 0.11
C SER A 50 4.40 -14.96 -0.25
N GLY A 51 4.00 -13.83 0.38
CA GLY A 51 4.54 -12.49 0.08
C GLY A 51 4.05 -11.89 -1.23
N ARG A 52 3.13 -12.55 -1.95
CA ARG A 52 2.56 -12.12 -3.24
C ARG A 52 1.41 -11.12 -3.03
N HIS A 53 1.69 -10.05 -2.28
CA HIS A 53 0.67 -9.07 -1.86
C HIS A 53 0.00 -8.35 -3.03
N ARG A 54 0.75 -8.05 -4.10
CA ARG A 54 0.21 -7.37 -5.29
C ARG A 54 -0.81 -8.24 -6.02
N GLU A 55 -0.47 -9.50 -6.26
CA GLU A 55 -1.39 -10.44 -6.92
C GLU A 55 -2.61 -10.75 -6.05
N ALA A 56 -2.45 -10.81 -4.73
CA ALA A 56 -3.59 -10.92 -3.82
C ALA A 56 -4.56 -9.75 -3.99
N LEU A 57 -4.04 -8.53 -4.14
CA LEU A 57 -4.87 -7.35 -4.38
C LEU A 57 -5.54 -7.42 -5.76
N ASP A 58 -4.80 -7.77 -6.82
CA ASP A 58 -5.36 -7.87 -8.18
C ASP A 58 -6.51 -8.90 -8.25
N GLU A 59 -6.37 -10.05 -7.58
CA GLU A 59 -7.44 -11.05 -7.48
C GLU A 59 -8.64 -10.50 -6.69
N LEU A 60 -8.43 -9.79 -5.58
CA LEU A 60 -9.53 -9.16 -4.84
C LEU A 60 -10.28 -8.12 -5.67
N GLU A 61 -9.56 -7.26 -6.39
CA GLU A 61 -10.15 -6.23 -7.26
C GLU A 61 -10.94 -6.83 -8.42
N LEU A 62 -10.55 -8.01 -8.91
CA LEU A 62 -11.30 -8.74 -9.93
C LEU A 62 -12.66 -9.21 -9.41
N TYR A 63 -12.72 -9.72 -8.18
CA TYR A 63 -13.94 -10.35 -7.65
C TYR A 63 -14.83 -9.38 -6.86
N LEU A 64 -14.27 -8.42 -6.13
CA LEU A 64 -15.01 -7.50 -5.26
C LEU A 64 -16.16 -6.73 -5.94
N PRO A 65 -16.07 -6.28 -7.20
CA PRO A 65 -17.18 -5.60 -7.87
C PRO A 65 -18.37 -6.51 -8.16
N SER A 66 -18.19 -7.82 -8.15
CA SER A 66 -19.23 -8.80 -8.50
C SER A 66 -20.04 -9.22 -7.27
N PHE A 67 -21.35 -9.41 -7.45
CA PHE A 67 -22.17 -10.12 -6.46
C PHE A 67 -21.74 -11.60 -6.41
N PRO A 68 -21.60 -12.22 -5.22
CA PRO A 68 -21.89 -11.75 -3.86
C PRO A 68 -20.68 -11.16 -3.09
N TYR A 69 -19.53 -10.96 -3.74
CA TYR A 69 -18.28 -10.57 -3.07
C TYR A 69 -18.30 -9.13 -2.53
N GLN A 70 -19.02 -8.24 -3.21
CA GLN A 70 -19.14 -6.83 -2.82
C GLN A 70 -19.73 -6.59 -1.42
N ASP A 71 -20.48 -7.57 -0.89
CA ASP A 71 -21.17 -7.49 0.40
C ASP A 71 -20.41 -8.24 1.51
N SER A 72 -19.22 -8.75 1.21
CA SER A 72 -18.38 -9.46 2.19
C SER A 72 -17.45 -8.48 2.91
N PRO A 73 -17.68 -8.15 4.20
CA PRO A 73 -16.82 -7.22 4.96
C PRO A 73 -15.38 -7.74 5.03
N VAL A 74 -15.20 -9.06 5.13
CA VAL A 74 -13.88 -9.70 5.23
C VAL A 74 -13.02 -9.46 3.98
N LEU A 75 -13.62 -9.47 2.78
CA LEU A 75 -12.85 -9.25 1.54
C LEU A 75 -12.43 -7.79 1.42
N HIS A 76 -13.30 -6.85 1.81
CA HIS A 76 -12.95 -5.44 1.90
C HIS A 76 -11.85 -5.17 2.94
N ILE A 77 -11.85 -5.88 4.07
CA ILE A 77 -10.76 -5.79 5.06
C ILE A 77 -9.44 -6.27 4.44
N TYR A 78 -9.42 -7.42 3.76
CA TYR A 78 -8.19 -7.88 3.12
C TYR A 78 -7.68 -6.91 2.06
N ALA A 79 -8.56 -6.37 1.21
CA ALA A 79 -8.19 -5.36 0.22
C ALA A 79 -7.61 -4.10 0.89
N GLY A 80 -8.30 -3.57 1.90
CA GLY A 80 -7.84 -2.39 2.63
C GLY A 80 -6.48 -2.58 3.32
N LEU A 81 -6.27 -3.74 3.94
CA LEU A 81 -4.99 -4.08 4.56
C LEU A 81 -3.87 -4.24 3.52
N LEU A 82 -4.15 -4.85 2.36
CA LEU A 82 -3.19 -5.00 1.28
C LEU A 82 -2.81 -3.67 0.64
N CYS A 83 -3.78 -2.81 0.35
CA CYS A 83 -3.53 -1.45 -0.12
C CYS A 83 -2.68 -0.67 0.89
N PHE A 84 -3.01 -0.74 2.18
CA PHE A 84 -2.23 -0.07 3.21
C PHE A 84 -0.81 -0.64 3.36
N TYR A 85 -0.65 -1.97 3.25
CA TYR A 85 0.66 -2.60 3.27
C TYR A 85 1.51 -2.17 2.07
N LEU A 86 0.95 -2.24 0.86
CA LEU A 86 1.64 -1.85 -0.37
C LEU A 86 1.93 -0.34 -0.44
N SER A 87 1.15 0.47 0.27
CA SER A 87 1.39 1.91 0.38
C SER A 87 2.65 2.25 1.19
N GLN A 88 3.11 1.33 2.04
CA GLN A 88 4.36 1.49 2.76
C GLN A 88 5.49 1.17 1.77
N GLU A 89 6.13 2.20 1.21
CA GLU A 89 7.36 1.96 0.44
C GLU A 89 8.38 1.26 1.35
N HIS A 90 8.73 0.02 1.01
CA HIS A 90 9.90 -0.64 1.57
C HIS A 90 11.16 -0.06 0.92
N SER A 91 11.33 1.26 0.97
CA SER A 91 12.54 1.93 0.56
C SER A 91 13.65 1.52 1.54
N ASN A 92 14.41 0.51 1.13
CA ASN A 92 15.69 0.19 1.71
C ASN A 92 16.53 1.47 1.72
N PHE A 93 16.99 1.86 2.91
CA PHE A 93 17.80 3.03 3.22
C PHE A 93 17.06 4.38 3.19
N GLU A 94 17.12 5.07 4.34
CA GLU A 94 16.77 6.49 4.57
C GLU A 94 15.32 6.84 4.96
N ALA A 95 14.99 6.48 6.21
CA ALA A 95 14.28 7.27 7.25
C ALA A 95 12.97 8.04 6.94
N SER A 96 12.44 8.03 5.73
CA SER A 96 11.14 8.61 5.39
C SER A 96 10.28 7.54 4.73
N THR A 97 9.37 6.96 5.50
CA THR A 97 8.34 6.07 4.95
C THR A 97 7.38 6.94 4.14
N THR A 98 7.70 7.15 2.87
CA THR A 98 6.82 7.86 1.96
C THR A 98 5.67 6.92 1.63
N PHE A 99 4.46 7.31 2.03
CA PHE A 99 3.26 6.53 1.73
C PHE A 99 2.74 6.92 0.35
N GLN A 100 2.40 5.93 -0.47
CA GLN A 100 1.74 6.23 -1.73
C GLN A 100 0.29 6.70 -1.47
N PRO A 101 -0.06 7.98 -1.76
CA PRO A 101 -1.33 8.55 -1.33
C PRO A 101 -2.54 7.91 -2.02
N SER A 102 -2.37 7.40 -3.24
CA SER A 102 -3.43 6.68 -3.96
C SER A 102 -3.84 5.39 -3.26
N LEU A 103 -2.85 4.58 -2.85
CA LEU A 103 -3.09 3.32 -2.13
C LEU A 103 -3.65 3.55 -0.72
N VAL A 104 -3.23 4.63 -0.05
CA VAL A 104 -3.82 5.01 1.26
C VAL A 104 -5.30 5.35 1.09
N ARG A 105 -5.67 6.12 0.06
CA ARG A 105 -7.07 6.46 -0.21
C ARG A 105 -7.90 5.22 -0.55
N GLU A 106 -7.36 4.31 -1.34
CA GLU A 106 -8.02 3.03 -1.66
C GLU A 106 -8.19 2.16 -0.40
N ALA A 107 -7.16 2.11 0.45
CA ALA A 107 -7.23 1.40 1.73
C ALA A 107 -8.37 1.95 2.61
N MET A 108 -8.49 3.27 2.71
CA MET A 108 -9.59 3.92 3.44
C MET A 108 -10.95 3.55 2.86
N ALA A 109 -11.14 3.65 1.55
CA ALA A 109 -12.41 3.35 0.91
C ALA A 109 -12.88 1.91 1.16
N HIS A 110 -11.95 0.94 1.10
CA HIS A 110 -12.26 -0.45 1.41
C HIS A 110 -12.58 -0.67 2.89
N LEU A 111 -11.82 -0.08 3.81
CA LEU A 111 -12.06 -0.24 5.25
C LEU A 111 -13.34 0.46 5.71
N GLU A 112 -13.68 1.62 5.15
CA GLU A 112 -14.96 2.30 5.38
C GLU A 112 -16.12 1.42 4.91
N ARG A 113 -16.00 0.83 3.71
CA ARG A 113 -17.02 -0.10 3.20
C ARG A 113 -17.16 -1.33 4.09
N ALA A 114 -16.06 -1.88 4.59
CA ALA A 114 -16.10 -2.97 5.56
C ALA A 114 -16.79 -2.57 6.87
N GLN A 115 -16.56 -1.34 7.36
CA GLN A 115 -17.21 -0.82 8.57
C GLN A 115 -18.72 -0.61 8.36
N VAL A 116 -19.14 -0.15 7.18
CA VAL A 116 -20.58 -0.03 6.85
C VAL A 116 -21.26 -1.40 6.85
N LEU A 117 -20.59 -2.42 6.30
CA LEU A 117 -21.11 -3.79 6.25
C LEU A 117 -21.06 -4.51 7.62
N ASP A 118 -20.06 -4.22 8.43
CA ASP A 118 -19.86 -4.77 9.77
C ASP A 118 -19.35 -3.70 10.74
N PRO A 119 -20.25 -2.93 11.38
CA PRO A 119 -19.87 -1.85 12.30
C PRO A 119 -19.12 -2.33 13.55
N GLY A 120 -19.24 -3.61 13.91
CA GLY A 120 -18.55 -4.22 15.04
C GLY A 120 -17.12 -4.65 14.73
N ASN A 121 -16.65 -4.45 13.49
CA ASN A 121 -15.36 -4.96 13.07
C ASN A 121 -14.19 -4.15 13.63
N ILE A 122 -13.52 -4.71 14.64
CA ILE A 122 -12.39 -4.08 15.33
C ILE A 122 -11.24 -3.78 14.36
N VAL A 123 -11.02 -4.62 13.35
CA VAL A 123 -9.93 -4.45 12.39
C VAL A 123 -10.17 -3.22 11.53
N ALA A 124 -11.37 -3.09 10.94
CA ALA A 124 -11.73 -1.94 10.12
C ALA A 124 -11.57 -0.62 10.89
N VAL A 125 -12.14 -0.55 12.10
CA VAL A 125 -12.08 0.65 12.96
C VAL A 125 -10.64 0.98 13.34
N SER A 126 -9.86 -0.02 13.77
CA SER A 126 -8.49 0.19 14.23
C SER A 126 -7.57 0.68 13.11
N PHE A 127 -7.72 0.14 11.90
CA PHE A 127 -6.89 0.52 10.77
C PHE A 127 -7.29 1.86 10.15
N LEU A 128 -8.59 2.21 10.13
CA LEU A 128 -9.01 3.57 9.77
C LEU A 128 -8.38 4.62 10.68
N HIS A 129 -8.39 4.37 11.99
CA HIS A 129 -7.76 5.26 12.96
C HIS A 129 -6.23 5.35 12.75
N LYS A 130 -5.56 4.23 12.48
CA LYS A 130 -4.11 4.22 12.17
C LYS A 130 -3.78 5.01 10.91
N ILE A 131 -4.55 4.85 9.85
CA ILE A 131 -4.36 5.61 8.61
C ILE A 131 -4.52 7.10 8.87
N ALA A 132 -5.58 7.50 9.59
CA ALA A 132 -5.82 8.91 9.92
C ALA A 132 -4.66 9.55 10.71
N ILE A 133 -4.12 8.86 11.71
CA ILE A 133 -2.94 9.33 12.46
C ILE A 133 -1.74 9.52 11.52
N ARG A 134 -1.45 8.55 10.65
CA ARG A 134 -0.29 8.60 9.75
C ARG A 134 -0.42 9.70 8.70
N THR A 135 -1.61 9.90 8.13
CA THR A 135 -1.86 11.00 7.19
C THR A 135 -1.71 12.37 7.85
N LEU A 136 -2.05 12.49 9.14
CA LEU A 136 -1.83 13.73 9.89
C LEU A 136 -0.32 13.97 10.14
N GLU A 137 0.43 12.93 10.53
CA GLU A 137 1.88 13.01 10.74
C GLU A 137 2.63 13.43 9.47
N SER A 138 2.27 12.87 8.30
CA SER A 138 2.90 13.22 7.03
C SER A 138 2.65 14.69 6.64
N ASN A 139 1.46 15.22 6.91
CA ASN A 139 1.13 16.61 6.60
C ASN A 139 1.94 17.59 7.47
N ILE A 140 2.16 17.27 8.74
CA ILE A 140 2.96 18.11 9.65
C ILE A 140 4.42 18.18 9.20
N GLN A 141 4.99 17.05 8.78
CA GLN A 141 6.37 17.00 8.26
C GLN A 141 6.53 17.83 6.97
N ALA A 142 5.53 17.79 6.07
CA ALA A 142 5.56 18.60 4.84
C ALA A 142 5.57 20.11 5.14
N THR A 143 4.75 20.57 6.11
CA THR A 143 4.72 21.98 6.50
C THR A 143 5.98 22.49 7.21
N GLN A 144 6.75 21.61 7.90
CA GLN A 144 7.98 22.02 8.59
C GLN A 144 9.18 22.20 7.65
N LEU A 145 9.15 21.62 6.45
CA LEU A 145 10.20 21.78 5.45
C LEU A 145 10.08 23.08 4.64
N GLU A 146 8.88 23.69 4.59
CA GLU A 146 8.63 24.93 3.85
C GLU A 146 9.00 26.21 4.63
N ASP A 147 9.25 26.11 5.94
CA ASP A 147 9.53 27.26 6.83
C ASP A 147 11.04 27.44 7.13
N SER A 148 11.90 26.74 6.38
CA SER A 148 13.36 26.74 6.54
C SER A 148 14.09 27.32 5.31
N ASP A 149 13.58 28.44 4.77
CA ASP A 149 14.25 29.22 3.71
C ASP A 149 14.42 30.72 4.10
N ASP A 150 14.42 31.01 5.40
CA ASP A 150 14.87 32.31 5.93
C ASP A 150 16.41 32.30 6.02
N GLU A 151 17.08 32.45 4.88
CA GLU A 151 18.48 32.90 4.89
C GLU A 151 18.52 34.32 5.51
N PRO A 152 19.29 34.56 6.58
CA PRO A 152 19.46 35.91 7.10
C PRO A 152 20.17 36.73 6.03
N MET A 153 19.46 37.69 5.42
CA MET A 153 20.04 38.66 4.50
C MET A 153 21.14 39.45 5.24
N VAL A 154 22.38 39.01 5.09
CA VAL A 154 23.56 39.75 5.52
C VAL A 154 23.63 41.01 4.66
N GLN A 155 23.27 42.15 5.24
CA GLN A 155 23.53 43.46 4.64
C GLN A 155 25.05 43.63 4.56
N ASP A 156 25.59 43.38 3.36
CA ASP A 156 26.98 43.65 3.03
C ASP A 156 27.19 45.16 2.90
N ASP A 157 27.60 45.80 4.00
CA ASP A 157 28.01 47.21 4.09
C ASP A 157 29.42 47.44 3.49
N SER A 158 29.80 46.71 2.45
CA SER A 158 31.09 46.87 1.80
C SER A 158 31.10 48.13 0.90
N PRO A 159 32.08 49.05 1.06
CA PRO A 159 32.16 50.25 0.24
C PRO A 159 32.51 49.92 -1.23
N PRO A 160 32.00 50.70 -2.20
CA PRO A 160 32.15 50.39 -3.62
C PRO A 160 33.61 50.48 -4.08
N MET A 161 34.12 49.38 -4.64
CA MET A 161 35.45 49.33 -5.25
C MET A 161 35.57 50.29 -6.45
N PRO A 162 36.69 51.02 -6.61
CA PRO A 162 36.90 51.92 -7.73
C PRO A 162 37.16 51.17 -9.05
N LYS A 163 36.49 51.66 -10.10
CA LYS A 163 36.55 51.15 -11.49
C LYS A 163 37.99 51.14 -12.03
N ARG A 164 38.44 49.97 -12.47
CA ARG A 164 39.75 49.75 -13.08
C ARG A 164 39.78 50.29 -14.52
N LEU A 165 40.67 51.24 -14.79
CA LEU A 165 40.91 51.82 -16.12
C LEU A 165 41.34 50.75 -17.14
N ARG A 166 40.69 50.75 -18.30
CA ARG A 166 40.98 49.89 -19.45
C ARG A 166 42.19 50.47 -20.20
N GLN A 167 43.36 49.86 -20.08
CA GLN A 167 44.51 50.17 -20.94
C GLN A 167 44.35 49.47 -22.29
N THR A 168 44.10 50.25 -23.34
CA THR A 168 44.27 49.84 -24.74
C THR A 168 45.77 49.89 -25.07
N LYS A 169 46.38 48.75 -25.39
CA LYS A 169 47.66 48.72 -26.11
C LYS A 169 47.38 48.30 -27.55
N SER A 170 47.59 49.24 -28.46
CA SER A 170 47.81 49.01 -29.87
C SER A 170 49.25 48.52 -30.10
N SER A 171 49.43 47.88 -31.26
CA SER A 171 50.64 47.78 -32.10
C SER A 171 51.03 46.34 -32.42
N PRO A 172 51.75 46.09 -33.53
CA PRO A 172 51.89 46.83 -34.79
C PRO A 172 51.34 46.08 -36.01
#